data_AF-A0A7R9YT10-F1
#
_entry.id   AF-A0A7R9YT10-F1
#
_cell.length_a   1.000
_cell.length_b   1.000
_cell.length_c   1.000
_cell.angle_alpha   90.00
_cell.angle_beta   90.00
_cell.angle_gamma   90.00
#
_symmetry.space_group_name_H-M   'P 1'
#
loop_
_entity.id
_entity.type
_entity.pdbx_description
1 polymer ?
#
loop_
_entity_poly.entity_id
_entity_poly.type
_entity_poly.pdbx_seq_one_letter_code
_entity_poly.pdbx_strand_id
1 'polypeptide(L)'
;MGASSTAGMHRQFLGQATGGSASQRAPIPLDVLDAEYDVVHQAFATDASDQSPWFYYRWLVGNSLAHLEVASGTPAEPDARAALTSVLAREISRLQEDHLEAAPDARWPLLTVTRLREAQARLGLEGAAPPEVLMASVKDAYARLMLLDPMRKGYYQDALDGKSFVGVHALGTA
;
A
#
# COMPACT_ATOMS: atom_id res chain seq x y z
N MET A 1 47.35 -38.98 39.70
CA MET A 1 45.96 -38.48 39.81
C MET A 1 46.05 -36.97 39.59
N GLY A 2 46.00 -36.46 38.36
CA GLY A 2 44.79 -36.34 37.53
C GLY A 2 44.08 -35.05 37.95
N ALA A 3 44.48 -33.87 37.47
CA ALA A 3 44.15 -33.25 36.17
C ALA A 3 43.19 -32.03 36.37
N SER A 4 43.66 -30.89 35.87
CA SER A 4 42.90 -29.89 35.12
C SER A 4 41.89 -28.97 35.83
N SER A 5 42.36 -27.73 36.05
CA SER A 5 41.80 -26.48 35.50
C SER A 5 40.44 -26.56 34.80
N THR A 6 39.46 -25.81 35.31
CA THR A 6 38.32 -25.32 34.54
C THR A 6 37.87 -23.96 35.05
N ALA A 7 38.04 -22.96 34.18
CA ALA A 7 37.55 -21.61 34.33
C ALA A 7 36.00 -21.59 34.34
N GLY A 8 35.42 -21.09 35.43
CA GLY A 8 33.98 -20.87 35.58
C GLY A 8 33.64 -19.40 35.35
N MET A 9 33.51 -19.02 34.08
CA MET A 9 33.10 -17.70 33.62
C MET A 9 31.62 -17.47 33.99
N HIS A 10 31.37 -16.87 35.16
CA HIS A 10 30.02 -16.41 35.56
C HIS A 10 29.62 -15.17 34.74
N ARG A 11 29.21 -15.37 33.48
CA ARG A 11 28.35 -14.41 32.79
C ARG A 11 26.95 -14.53 33.38
N GLN A 12 26.61 -13.61 34.26
CA GLN A 12 25.22 -13.36 34.63
C GLN A 12 24.44 -12.98 33.37
N PHE A 13 23.50 -13.85 33.01
CA PHE A 13 22.51 -13.63 31.97
C PHE A 13 21.67 -12.39 32.33
N LEU A 14 22.00 -11.25 31.74
CA LEU A 14 21.05 -10.16 31.59
C LEU A 14 19.99 -10.66 30.62
N GLY A 15 18.78 -10.88 31.16
CA GLY A 15 17.61 -11.23 30.38
C GLY A 15 17.47 -10.28 29.21
N GLN A 16 17.44 -10.84 28.00
CA GLN A 16 16.94 -10.12 26.85
C GLN A 16 15.48 -9.81 27.15
N ALA A 17 15.22 -8.57 27.53
CA ALA A 17 13.91 -7.99 27.34
C ALA A 17 13.62 -8.10 25.85
N THR A 18 12.80 -9.08 25.47
CA THR A 18 12.14 -9.11 24.18
C THR A 18 11.26 -7.87 24.13
N GLY A 19 11.86 -6.74 23.76
CA GLY A 19 11.12 -5.60 23.28
C GLY A 19 10.28 -6.11 22.12
N GLY A 20 8.97 -6.16 22.31
CA GLY A 20 8.02 -6.40 21.24
C GLY A 20 8.13 -5.25 20.26
N SER A 21 9.12 -5.32 19.37
CA SER A 21 9.00 -4.69 18.08
C SER A 21 7.76 -5.32 17.45
N ALA A 22 6.82 -4.51 16.98
CA ALA A 22 5.80 -4.98 16.05
C ALA A 22 6.55 -5.36 14.77
N SER A 23 7.24 -6.50 14.83
CA SER A 23 8.23 -6.95 13.87
C SER A 23 7.53 -7.16 12.54
N GLN A 24 7.93 -6.35 11.57
CA GLN A 24 7.81 -6.53 10.12
C GLN A 24 7.18 -7.88 9.76
N ARG A 25 5.85 -7.89 9.55
CA ARG A 25 5.22 -9.03 8.88
C ARG A 25 5.69 -8.95 7.44
N ALA A 26 6.37 -9.99 6.97
CA ALA A 26 6.64 -10.16 5.54
C ALA A 26 5.31 -9.96 4.77
N PRO A 27 5.34 -9.31 3.59
CA PRO A 27 4.13 -9.14 2.80
C PRO A 27 3.53 -10.52 2.50
N ILE A 28 2.20 -10.59 2.43
CA ILE A 28 1.54 -11.85 2.09
C ILE A 28 1.94 -12.30 0.66
N PRO A 29 2.00 -13.62 0.37
CA PRO A 29 2.42 -14.12 -0.94
C PRO A 29 1.62 -13.52 -2.12
N LEU A 30 2.25 -13.38 -3.28
CA LEU A 30 1.64 -12.75 -4.47
C LEU A 30 0.39 -13.50 -4.98
N ASP A 31 0.41 -14.83 -4.95
CA ASP A 31 -0.71 -15.68 -5.31
C ASP A 31 -1.91 -15.50 -4.36
N VAL A 32 -1.62 -15.33 -3.07
CA VAL A 32 -2.64 -14.98 -2.06
C VAL A 32 -3.16 -13.57 -2.31
N LEU A 33 -2.31 -12.58 -2.63
CA LEU A 33 -2.74 -11.21 -2.94
C LEU A 33 -3.76 -11.17 -4.07
N ASP A 34 -3.52 -11.90 -5.17
CA ASP A 34 -4.46 -11.92 -6.30
C ASP A 34 -5.83 -12.48 -5.89
N ALA A 35 -5.86 -13.56 -5.12
CA ALA A 35 -7.12 -14.10 -4.59
C ALA A 35 -7.82 -13.11 -3.65
N GLU A 36 -7.09 -12.40 -2.80
CA GLU A 36 -7.64 -11.40 -1.89
C GLU A 36 -8.18 -10.17 -2.63
N TYR A 37 -7.56 -9.76 -3.74
CA TYR A 37 -8.11 -8.71 -4.62
C TYR A 37 -9.46 -9.15 -5.21
N ASP A 38 -9.58 -10.38 -5.68
CA ASP A 38 -10.86 -10.88 -6.21
C ASP A 38 -11.95 -10.93 -5.13
N VAL A 39 -11.61 -11.33 -3.90
CA VAL A 39 -12.54 -11.34 -2.75
C VAL A 39 -13.04 -9.94 -2.42
N VAL A 40 -12.15 -8.93 -2.38
CA VAL A 40 -12.57 -7.56 -2.05
C VAL A 40 -13.43 -6.94 -3.16
N HIS A 41 -13.19 -7.29 -4.43
CA HIS A 41 -14.05 -6.89 -5.54
C HIS A 41 -15.46 -7.48 -5.45
N GLN A 42 -15.60 -8.73 -4.99
CA GLN A 42 -16.91 -9.32 -4.70
C GLN A 42 -17.65 -8.57 -3.57
N ALA A 43 -16.91 -8.11 -2.56
CA ALA A 43 -17.48 -7.29 -1.49
C ALA A 43 -17.97 -5.93 -2.01
N PHE A 44 -17.20 -5.26 -2.88
CA PHE A 44 -17.64 -4.02 -3.53
C PHE A 44 -18.91 -4.21 -4.37
N ALA A 45 -19.01 -5.31 -5.12
CA ALA A 45 -20.18 -5.63 -5.92
C ALA A 45 -21.44 -5.91 -5.08
N THR A 46 -21.27 -6.32 -3.82
CA THR A 46 -22.37 -6.57 -2.88
C THR A 46 -22.87 -5.28 -2.23
N ASP A 47 -21.96 -4.45 -1.71
CA ASP A 47 -22.29 -3.13 -1.16
C ASP A 47 -21.07 -2.17 -1.23
N ALA A 48 -21.00 -1.39 -2.31
CA ALA A 48 -19.93 -0.40 -2.48
C ALA A 48 -20.01 0.79 -1.50
N SER A 49 -21.14 0.94 -0.79
CA SER A 49 -21.32 1.99 0.22
C SER A 49 -20.71 1.62 1.57
N ASP A 50 -20.49 0.33 1.83
CA ASP A 50 -19.71 -0.14 2.97
C ASP A 50 -18.25 0.33 2.81
N GLN A 51 -17.72 0.94 3.87
CA GLN A 51 -16.36 1.44 3.91
C GLN A 51 -15.35 0.33 4.22
N SER A 52 -15.78 -0.76 4.85
CA SER A 52 -14.90 -1.83 5.32
C SER A 52 -14.07 -2.48 4.20
N PRO A 53 -14.61 -2.77 3.00
CA PRO A 53 -13.84 -3.38 1.93
C PRO A 53 -12.81 -2.40 1.35
N TRP A 54 -13.10 -1.08 1.36
CA TRP A 54 -12.15 -0.06 0.89
C TRP A 54 -10.93 0.08 1.83
N PHE A 55 -11.12 -0.09 3.13
CA PHE A 55 -10.01 -0.14 4.08
C PHE A 55 -9.18 -1.41 3.90
N TYR A 56 -9.81 -2.56 3.67
CA TYR A 56 -9.11 -3.81 3.38
C TYR A 56 -8.31 -3.71 2.07
N TYR A 57 -8.93 -3.18 1.02
CA TYR A 57 -8.28 -2.91 -0.25
C TYR A 57 -7.03 -2.06 -0.10
N ARG A 58 -7.10 -0.98 0.69
CA ARG A 58 -5.94 -0.14 0.99
C ARG A 58 -4.81 -0.94 1.65
N TRP A 59 -5.14 -1.89 2.52
CA TRP A 59 -4.15 -2.77 3.14
C TRP A 59 -3.53 -3.75 2.13
N LEU A 60 -4.30 -4.29 1.18
CA LEU A 60 -3.78 -5.13 0.08
C LEU A 60 -2.77 -4.36 -0.79
N VAL A 61 -3.08 -3.11 -1.16
CA VAL A 61 -2.15 -2.23 -1.88
C VAL A 61 -0.86 -2.01 -1.09
N GLY A 62 -0.97 -1.84 0.23
CA GLY A 62 0.18 -1.76 1.13
C GLY A 62 1.07 -3.02 1.08
N ASN A 63 0.48 -4.22 1.02
CA ASN A 63 1.21 -5.46 0.85
C ASN A 63 1.89 -5.55 -0.53
N SER A 64 1.21 -5.13 -1.60
CA SER A 64 1.80 -5.08 -2.95
C SER A 64 3.02 -4.14 -2.99
N LEU A 65 2.95 -2.99 -2.32
CA LEU A 65 4.08 -2.05 -2.20
C LEU A 65 5.23 -2.64 -1.37
N ALA A 66 4.93 -3.35 -0.29
CA ALA A 66 5.92 -3.96 0.58
C ALA A 66 6.77 -5.03 -0.14
N HIS A 67 6.25 -5.71 -1.17
CA HIS A 67 7.07 -6.60 -2.02
C HIS A 67 8.19 -5.86 -2.74
N LEU A 68 7.90 -4.67 -3.28
CA LEU A 68 8.93 -3.83 -3.93
C LEU A 68 9.94 -3.31 -2.89
N GLU A 69 9.47 -2.93 -1.70
CA GLU A 69 10.35 -2.48 -0.61
C GLU A 69 11.33 -3.59 -0.17
N VAL A 70 10.83 -4.81 0.05
CA VAL A 70 11.66 -5.97 0.42
C VAL A 70 12.66 -6.34 -0.68
N ALA A 71 12.26 -6.22 -1.95
CA ALA A 71 13.12 -6.54 -3.08
C ALA A 71 14.13 -5.43 -3.42
N SER A 72 13.99 -4.23 -2.86
CA SER A 72 14.81 -3.07 -3.22
C SER A 72 16.31 -3.32 -2.97
N GLY A 73 17.14 -3.04 -3.97
CA GLY A 73 18.58 -3.28 -3.93
C GLY A 73 18.99 -4.75 -4.08
N THR A 74 18.03 -5.65 -4.34
CA THR A 74 18.30 -7.07 -4.61
C THR A 74 18.15 -7.38 -6.11
N PRO A 75 18.68 -8.51 -6.61
CA PRO A 75 18.45 -8.95 -7.99
C PRO A 75 16.97 -9.18 -8.34
N ALA A 76 16.09 -9.32 -7.34
CA ALA A 76 14.65 -9.51 -7.53
C ALA A 76 13.87 -8.19 -7.69
N GLU A 77 14.52 -7.02 -7.54
CA GLU A 77 13.85 -5.72 -7.66
C GLU A 77 13.11 -5.52 -9.01
N PRO A 78 13.69 -5.88 -10.17
CA PRO A 78 13.01 -5.72 -11.46
C PRO A 78 11.71 -6.52 -11.55
N ASP A 79 11.72 -7.76 -11.04
CA ASP A 79 10.55 -8.65 -11.04
C ASP A 79 9.47 -8.13 -10.09
N ALA A 80 9.84 -7.69 -8.89
CA ALA A 80 8.91 -7.09 -7.93
C ALA A 80 8.29 -5.79 -8.48
N ARG A 81 9.09 -4.98 -9.18
CA ARG A 81 8.63 -3.76 -9.85
C ARG A 81 7.64 -4.08 -10.97
N ALA A 82 7.94 -5.08 -11.81
CA ALA A 82 7.03 -5.52 -12.88
C ALA A 82 5.71 -6.08 -12.31
N ALA A 83 5.77 -6.87 -11.24
CA ALA A 83 4.58 -7.38 -10.55
C ALA A 83 3.71 -6.23 -10.00
N LEU A 84 4.32 -5.27 -9.29
CA LEU A 84 3.59 -4.11 -8.78
C LEU A 84 2.98 -3.27 -9.92
N THR A 85 3.71 -3.04 -11.00
CA THR A 85 3.18 -2.35 -12.20
C THR A 85 1.94 -3.05 -12.74
N SER A 86 1.98 -4.38 -12.88
CA SER A 86 0.84 -5.17 -13.37
C SER A 86 -0.37 -5.06 -12.44
N VAL A 87 -0.15 -5.17 -11.12
CA VAL A 87 -1.21 -5.01 -10.12
C VAL A 87 -1.83 -3.62 -10.21
N LEU A 88 -1.05 -2.54 -10.14
CA LEU A 88 -1.60 -1.18 -10.17
C LEU A 88 -2.37 -0.90 -11.47
N ALA A 89 -1.85 -1.32 -12.61
CA ALA A 89 -2.53 -1.15 -13.90
C ALA A 89 -3.87 -1.90 -13.95
N ARG A 90 -3.88 -3.19 -13.58
CA ARG A 90 -5.09 -4.03 -13.51
C ARG A 90 -6.15 -3.40 -12.60
N GLU A 91 -5.73 -3.01 -11.41
CA GLU A 91 -6.60 -2.48 -10.38
C GLU A 91 -7.19 -1.10 -10.73
N ILE A 92 -6.39 -0.23 -11.35
CA ILE A 92 -6.88 1.06 -11.87
C ILE A 92 -7.94 0.82 -12.95
N SER A 93 -7.68 -0.07 -13.91
CA SER A 93 -8.64 -0.41 -14.96
C SER A 93 -9.95 -0.96 -14.39
N ARG A 94 -9.88 -1.97 -13.51
CA ARG A 94 -11.07 -2.55 -12.86
C ARG A 94 -11.91 -1.51 -12.14
N LEU A 95 -11.31 -0.70 -11.27
CA LEU A 95 -12.05 0.33 -10.51
C LEU A 95 -12.62 1.43 -11.41
N GLN A 96 -11.97 1.73 -12.55
CA GLN A 96 -12.53 2.66 -13.52
C GLN A 96 -13.78 2.10 -14.18
N GLU A 97 -13.69 0.88 -14.72
CA GLU A 97 -14.76 0.20 -15.45
C GLU A 97 -15.94 -0.13 -14.52
N ASP A 98 -15.68 -0.74 -13.37
CA ASP A 98 -16.73 -1.28 -12.49
C ASP A 98 -17.43 -0.20 -11.64
N HIS A 99 -16.76 0.93 -11.39
CA HIS A 99 -17.30 1.97 -10.49
C HIS A 99 -17.36 3.37 -11.12
N LEU A 100 -16.25 3.87 -11.66
CA LEU A 100 -16.16 5.28 -12.05
C LEU A 100 -16.84 5.59 -13.39
N GLU A 101 -17.00 4.62 -14.29
CA GLU A 101 -17.79 4.81 -15.51
C GLU A 101 -19.28 5.06 -15.18
N ALA A 102 -19.85 4.28 -14.26
CA ALA A 102 -21.24 4.43 -13.83
C ALA A 102 -21.44 5.59 -12.84
N ALA A 103 -20.48 5.81 -11.94
CA ALA A 103 -20.54 6.82 -10.89
C ALA A 103 -19.18 7.55 -10.75
N PRO A 104 -18.90 8.54 -11.62
CA PRO A 104 -17.62 9.26 -11.63
C PRO A 104 -17.25 9.96 -10.31
N ASP A 105 -18.27 10.32 -9.53
CA ASP A 105 -18.15 11.02 -8.25
C ASP A 105 -18.26 10.08 -7.03
N ALA A 106 -18.18 8.75 -7.24
CA ALA A 106 -18.12 7.81 -6.14
C ALA A 106 -16.83 8.02 -5.33
N ARG A 107 -16.99 8.55 -4.12
CA ARG A 107 -15.88 9.01 -3.26
C ARG A 107 -14.77 7.97 -3.05
N TRP A 108 -15.15 6.74 -2.69
CA TRP A 108 -14.17 5.69 -2.37
C TRP A 108 -13.44 5.17 -3.61
N PRO A 109 -14.12 4.78 -4.70
CA PRO A 109 -13.42 4.44 -5.95
C PRO A 109 -12.51 5.56 -6.45
N LEU A 110 -13.00 6.81 -6.44
CA LEU A 110 -12.22 7.97 -6.91
C LEU A 110 -10.96 8.16 -6.06
N LEU A 111 -11.08 8.10 -4.74
CA LEU A 111 -9.93 8.19 -3.83
C LEU A 111 -8.94 7.04 -4.05
N THR A 112 -9.43 5.83 -4.22
CA THR A 112 -8.59 4.65 -4.44
C THR A 112 -7.81 4.76 -5.75
N VAL A 113 -8.48 5.01 -6.87
CA VAL A 113 -7.81 5.20 -8.18
C VAL A 113 -6.80 6.36 -8.13
N THR A 114 -7.15 7.47 -7.48
CA THR A 114 -6.24 8.62 -7.29
C THR A 114 -4.94 8.18 -6.61
N ARG A 115 -5.03 7.38 -5.55
CA ARG A 115 -3.87 6.87 -4.82
C ARG A 115 -3.03 5.87 -5.61
N LEU A 116 -3.67 5.00 -6.38
CA LEU A 116 -2.95 4.05 -7.24
C LEU A 116 -2.15 4.77 -8.33
N ARG A 117 -2.76 5.78 -8.98
CA ARG A 117 -2.08 6.64 -9.97
C ARG A 117 -0.95 7.45 -9.35
N GLU A 118 -1.16 7.97 -8.14
CA GLU A 118 -0.12 8.66 -7.38
C GLU A 118 1.05 7.72 -7.09
N ALA A 119 0.78 6.48 -6.66
CA ALA A 119 1.83 5.48 -6.42
C ALA A 119 2.60 5.15 -7.71
N GLN A 120 1.91 4.91 -8.83
CA GLN A 120 2.55 4.69 -10.14
C GLN A 120 3.49 5.85 -10.50
N ALA A 121 3.00 7.08 -10.42
CA ALA A 121 3.77 8.25 -10.83
C ALA A 121 4.98 8.49 -9.93
N ARG A 122 4.83 8.38 -8.60
CA ARG A 122 5.94 8.61 -7.66
C ARG A 122 7.01 7.52 -7.70
N LEU A 123 6.62 6.29 -7.99
CA LEU A 123 7.54 5.16 -8.10
C LEU A 123 8.17 5.02 -9.50
N GLY A 124 7.77 5.88 -10.45
CA GLY A 124 8.23 5.83 -11.83
C GLY A 124 7.85 4.52 -12.52
N LEU A 125 6.70 3.95 -12.15
CA LEU A 125 6.20 2.71 -12.75
C LEU A 125 5.58 3.03 -14.11
N GLU A 126 5.73 2.09 -15.04
CA GLU A 126 5.06 2.18 -16.33
C GLU A 126 3.53 2.20 -16.10
N GLY A 127 2.84 3.03 -16.88
CA GLY A 127 1.40 3.23 -16.75
C GLY A 127 0.79 3.78 -18.02
N ALA A 128 -0.52 4.03 -17.98
CA ALA A 128 -1.28 4.51 -19.14
C ALA A 128 -0.88 5.92 -19.62
N ALA A 129 -0.17 6.68 -18.79
CA ALA A 129 0.31 8.02 -19.11
C ALA A 129 1.66 8.32 -18.43
N PRO A 130 2.43 9.29 -18.94
CA PRO A 130 3.64 9.76 -18.27
C PRO A 130 3.40 10.27 -16.84
N PRO A 131 4.40 10.19 -15.94
CA PRO A 131 4.25 10.59 -14.53
C PRO A 131 3.73 12.02 -14.33
N GLU A 132 4.13 12.97 -15.17
CA GLU A 132 3.68 14.37 -15.09
C GLU A 132 2.18 14.51 -15.39
N VAL A 133 1.67 13.75 -16.36
CA VAL A 133 0.25 13.74 -16.72
C VAL A 133 -0.56 13.02 -15.63
N LEU A 134 -0.06 11.90 -15.12
CA LEU A 134 -0.68 11.20 -13.99
C LEU A 134 -0.77 12.11 -12.76
N MET A 135 0.30 12.81 -12.41
CA MET A 135 0.31 13.71 -11.25
C MET A 135 -0.62 14.91 -11.43
N ALA A 136 -0.79 15.43 -12.65
CA ALA A 136 -1.80 16.44 -12.91
C ALA A 136 -3.22 15.90 -12.65
N SER A 137 -3.53 14.71 -13.18
CA SER A 137 -4.82 14.04 -12.94
C SER A 137 -5.06 13.73 -11.45
N VAL A 138 -4.03 13.33 -10.71
CA VAL A 138 -4.08 13.11 -9.26
C VAL A 138 -4.47 14.39 -8.52
N LYS A 139 -3.88 15.53 -8.90
CA LYS A 139 -4.19 16.83 -8.29
C LYS A 139 -5.65 17.23 -8.52
N ASP A 140 -6.12 17.08 -9.76
CA ASP A 140 -7.51 17.38 -10.12
C ASP A 140 -8.49 16.49 -9.36
N ALA A 141 -8.18 15.20 -9.21
CA ALA A 141 -9.01 14.26 -8.48
C ALA A 141 -9.08 14.56 -6.98
N TYR A 142 -7.96 14.92 -6.33
CA TYR A 142 -8.00 15.37 -4.93
C TYR A 142 -8.79 16.68 -4.76
N ALA A 143 -8.67 17.63 -5.69
CA ALA A 143 -9.48 18.84 -5.68
C ALA A 143 -10.98 18.52 -5.83
N ARG A 144 -11.35 17.55 -6.67
CA ARG A 144 -12.72 17.05 -6.80
C ARG A 144 -13.21 16.39 -5.50
N LEU A 145 -12.40 15.55 -4.88
CA LEU A 145 -12.73 14.88 -3.61
C LEU A 145 -13.00 15.87 -2.48
N MET A 146 -12.29 17.01 -2.43
CA MET A 146 -12.58 18.07 -1.45
C MET A 146 -13.99 18.66 -1.59
N LEU A 147 -14.56 18.68 -2.80
CA LEU A 147 -15.92 19.13 -3.05
C LEU A 147 -16.95 18.06 -2.68
N LEU A 148 -16.63 16.79 -2.97
CA LEU A 148 -17.50 15.64 -2.74
C LEU A 148 -17.55 15.18 -1.27
N ASP A 149 -16.48 15.41 -0.51
CA ASP A 149 -16.38 15.07 0.91
C ASP A 149 -15.73 16.20 1.72
N PRO A 150 -16.49 17.29 1.99
CA PRO A 150 -15.98 18.45 2.70
C PRO A 150 -15.45 18.14 4.11
N MET A 151 -16.00 17.11 4.76
CA MET A 151 -15.57 16.69 6.10
C MET A 151 -14.15 16.15 6.10
N ARG A 152 -13.68 15.59 4.97
CA ARG A 152 -12.31 15.07 4.79
C ARG A 152 -11.42 16.00 3.98
N LYS A 153 -11.83 17.27 3.76
CA LYS A 153 -11.04 18.25 2.99
C LYS A 153 -9.58 18.36 3.46
N GLY A 154 -9.36 18.45 4.78
CA GLY A 154 -8.01 18.54 5.35
C GLY A 154 -7.14 17.34 4.97
N TYR A 155 -7.72 16.14 5.00
CA TYR A 155 -7.05 14.90 4.61
C TYR A 155 -6.59 14.92 3.14
N TYR A 156 -7.43 15.40 2.21
CA TYR A 156 -7.04 15.52 0.80
C TYR A 156 -6.02 16.63 0.56
N GLN A 157 -6.06 17.71 1.36
CA GLN A 157 -5.06 18.78 1.27
C GLN A 157 -3.69 18.27 1.71
N ASP A 158 -3.64 17.48 2.78
CA ASP A 158 -2.40 16.86 3.24
C ASP A 158 -1.84 15.88 2.19
N ALA A 159 -2.69 15.20 1.42
CA ALA A 159 -2.26 14.36 0.30
C ALA A 159 -1.62 15.19 -0.84
N LEU A 160 -2.24 16.30 -1.22
CA LEU A 160 -1.70 17.25 -2.21
C LEU A 160 -0.38 17.88 -1.76
N ASP A 161 -0.26 18.20 -0.48
CA ASP A 161 0.95 18.75 0.13
C ASP A 161 2.05 17.68 0.28
N GLY A 162 1.77 16.42 -0.05
CA GLY A 162 2.70 15.31 0.05
C GLY A 162 2.92 14.78 1.48
N LYS A 163 2.12 15.23 2.45
CA LYS A 163 2.21 14.82 3.86
C LYS A 163 1.57 13.46 4.11
N SER A 164 0.62 13.02 3.28
CA SER A 164 -0.04 11.72 3.39
C SER A 164 0.17 10.86 2.15
N PHE A 165 1.42 10.50 1.84
CA PHE A 165 1.69 9.53 0.77
C PHE A 165 1.41 8.10 1.24
N VAL A 166 0.83 7.28 0.37
CA VAL A 166 0.49 5.86 0.63
C VAL A 166 1.71 5.04 1.07
N GLY A 167 2.93 5.40 0.64
CA GLY A 167 4.17 4.77 1.12
C GLY A 167 4.56 5.09 2.55
N VAL A 168 3.99 6.12 3.20
CA VAL A 168 4.34 6.51 4.58
C VAL A 168 3.54 5.70 5.62
N HIS A 169 2.38 5.15 5.25
CA HIS A 169 1.49 4.46 6.20
C HIS A 169 1.40 2.94 6.05
N ALA A 170 2.14 2.32 5.12
CA ALA A 170 2.20 0.85 5.04
C ALA A 170 2.83 0.22 6.31
N LEU A 171 3.50 1.01 7.16
CA LEU A 171 4.18 0.55 8.37
C LEU A 171 3.71 1.20 9.68
N GLY A 172 2.58 1.93 9.69
CA GLY A 172 2.05 2.47 10.94
C GLY A 172 3.06 3.34 11.71
N THR A 173 3.39 4.52 11.19
CA THR A 173 4.13 5.53 11.96
C THR A 173 3.32 6.83 12.04
N ALA A 174 2.94 7.10 13.29
CA ALA A 174 2.28 8.28 13.90
C ALA A 174 0.84 8.62 13.46
#